data_AF-A0A1Y0BFS5-F1
#
_entry.id   AF-A0A1Y0BFS5-F1
#
_cell.length_a   1.000
_cell.length_b   1.000
_cell.length_c   1.000
_cell.angle_alpha   90.00
_cell.angle_beta   90.00
_cell.angle_gamma   90.00
#
_symmetry.space_group_name_H-M   'P 1'
#
loop_
_entity.id
_entity.type
_entity.pdbx_description
1 polymer ?
#
loop_
_entity_poly.entity_id
_entity_poly.type
_entity_poly.pdbx_seq_one_letter_code
_entity_poly.pdbx_strand_id
1 'polypeptide(L)'
;MLQRTVKITTILILVALSLDGVAGEKEEIVARCRKQMGEYGSAMVKACADQDIEAANSLASYPDKAKPFIARCYSQMSEYGWSMVKACADQDIEAEKSLGGY
;
A
#
# COMPACT_ATOMS: atom_id res chain seq x y z
N MET A 1 -10.36 49.66 -12.51
CA MET A 1 -9.22 48.73 -12.44
C MET A 1 -9.36 47.80 -11.22
N LEU A 2 -10.38 46.92 -11.17
CA LEU A 2 -10.65 46.11 -9.97
C LEU A 2 -11.11 44.67 -10.31
N GLN A 3 -10.50 44.03 -11.33
CA GLN A 3 -10.89 42.69 -11.78
C GLN A 3 -9.71 41.73 -12.05
N ARG A 4 -8.47 42.09 -11.70
CA ARG A 4 -7.27 41.30 -12.07
C ARG A 4 -6.56 40.55 -10.93
N THR A 5 -6.99 40.69 -9.68
CA THR A 5 -6.25 40.14 -8.52
C THR A 5 -6.79 38.83 -7.95
N VAL A 6 -7.99 38.36 -8.34
CA VAL A 6 -8.61 37.15 -7.74
C VAL A 6 -8.14 35.83 -8.36
N LYS A 7 -7.54 35.84 -9.56
CA LYS A 7 -7.21 34.58 -10.28
C LYS A 7 -5.90 33.91 -9.88
N ILE A 8 -5.01 34.58 -9.15
CA ILE A 8 -3.66 34.06 -8.87
C ILE A 8 -3.60 33.33 -7.52
N THR A 9 -4.47 33.68 -6.56
CA THR A 9 -4.39 33.12 -5.20
C THR A 9 -5.09 31.77 -5.02
N THR A 10 -5.95 31.34 -5.95
CA THR A 10 -6.73 30.09 -5.78
C THR A 10 -5.99 28.83 -6.24
N ILE A 11 -4.88 28.95 -6.98
CA ILE A 11 -4.15 27.79 -7.53
C ILE A 11 -3.23 27.13 -6.48
N LEU A 12 -2.88 27.83 -5.38
CA LEU A 12 -1.95 27.33 -4.37
C LEU A 12 -2.55 26.38 -3.32
N ILE A 13 -3.87 26.15 -3.31
CA ILE A 13 -4.54 25.36 -2.25
C ILE A 13 -4.81 23.90 -2.69
N LEU A 14 -4.74 23.57 -3.99
CA LEU A 14 -5.09 22.24 -4.50
C LEU A 14 -3.97 21.18 -4.41
N VAL A 15 -2.74 21.56 -4.05
CA VAL A 15 -1.60 20.62 -4.04
C VAL A 15 -1.42 19.90 -2.69
N ALA A 16 -2.08 20.35 -1.62
CA ALA A 16 -1.88 19.80 -0.28
C ALA A 16 -2.59 18.43 -0.02
N LEU A 17 -3.55 18.03 -0.85
CA LEU A 17 -4.42 16.86 -0.60
C LEU A 17 -3.84 15.49 -0.99
N SER A 18 -2.58 15.43 -1.43
CA SER A 18 -1.99 14.18 -1.96
C SER A 18 -0.88 13.57 -1.11
N LEU A 19 -0.42 14.24 -0.05
CA LEU A 19 0.63 13.70 0.82
C LEU A 19 0.11 12.81 1.96
N ASP A 20 -1.16 12.91 2.33
CA ASP A 20 -1.72 12.18 3.49
C ASP A 20 -1.84 10.66 3.26
N GLY A 21 -2.00 10.23 2.00
CA GLY A 21 -2.22 8.81 1.68
C GLY A 21 -1.00 7.91 1.91
N VAL A 22 0.22 8.41 1.68
CA VAL A 22 1.46 7.63 1.83
C VAL A 22 1.95 7.59 3.27
N ALA A 23 1.69 8.64 4.05
CA ALA A 23 2.06 8.67 5.46
C ALA A 23 1.16 7.73 6.29
N GLY A 24 -0.16 7.75 6.02
CA GLY A 24 -1.13 6.95 6.76
C GLY A 24 -0.90 5.44 6.65
N GLU A 25 -0.59 4.93 5.46
CA GLU A 25 -0.38 3.49 5.25
C GLU A 25 0.81 2.94 6.07
N LYS A 26 1.92 3.67 6.11
CA LYS A 26 3.11 3.26 6.90
C LYS A 26 2.83 3.28 8.39
N GLU A 27 2.05 4.24 8.88
CA GLU A 27 1.65 4.31 10.28
C GLU A 27 0.75 3.13 10.67
N GLU A 28 -0.19 2.74 9.81
CA GLU A 28 -1.04 1.56 10.01
C GLU A 28 -0.22 0.26 10.04
N ILE A 29 0.76 0.11 9.14
CA ILE A 29 1.70 -1.03 9.15
C ILE A 29 2.45 -1.12 10.47
N VAL A 30 3.07 -0.01 10.91
CA VAL A 30 3.84 0.02 12.15
C VAL A 30 2.94 -0.25 13.35
N ALA A 31 1.73 0.30 13.38
CA ALA A 31 0.76 0.07 14.46
C ALA A 31 0.37 -1.42 14.56
N ARG A 32 0.09 -2.08 13.42
CA ARG A 32 -0.21 -3.51 13.39
C ARG A 32 0.99 -4.34 13.85
N CYS A 33 2.18 -4.07 13.33
CA CYS A 33 3.40 -4.79 13.72
C CYS A 33 3.74 -4.60 15.20
N ARG A 34 3.50 -3.42 15.78
CA ARG A 34 3.62 -3.21 17.24
C ARG A 34 2.64 -4.07 18.02
N LYS A 35 1.39 -4.16 17.56
CA LYS A 35 0.35 -4.98 18.20
C LYS A 35 0.68 -6.47 18.14
N GLN A 36 1.15 -6.97 17.00
CA GLN A 36 1.40 -8.40 16.77
C GLN A 36 2.77 -8.86 17.30
N MET A 37 3.81 -8.03 17.14
CA MET A 37 5.19 -8.43 17.39
C MET A 37 5.82 -7.74 18.61
N GLY A 38 5.10 -6.82 19.26
CA GLY A 38 5.64 -6.00 20.34
C GLY A 38 6.18 -6.80 21.53
N GLU A 39 5.58 -7.94 21.84
CA GLU A 39 6.03 -8.84 22.92
C GLU A 39 7.40 -9.48 22.64
N TYR A 40 7.81 -9.56 21.36
CA TYR A 40 9.10 -10.11 20.95
C TYR A 40 10.19 -9.05 20.79
N GLY A 41 9.90 -7.79 21.15
CA GLY A 41 10.85 -6.68 21.16
C GLY A 41 10.88 -5.87 19.87
N SER A 42 11.53 -4.70 19.95
CA SER A 42 11.52 -3.69 18.89
C SER A 42 12.18 -4.15 17.58
N ALA A 43 13.15 -5.05 17.64
CA ALA A 43 13.78 -5.63 16.46
C ALA A 43 12.77 -6.43 15.62
N MET A 44 11.89 -7.20 16.26
CA MET A 44 10.85 -7.98 15.58
C MET A 44 9.75 -7.09 15.00
N VAL A 45 9.36 -6.04 15.72
CA VAL A 45 8.46 -5.02 15.19
C VAL A 45 9.04 -4.35 13.94
N LYS A 46 10.34 -3.99 13.97
CA LYS A 46 11.02 -3.38 12.81
C LYS A 46 11.03 -4.35 11.62
N ALA A 47 11.42 -5.60 11.82
CA ALA A 47 11.45 -6.60 10.76
C ALA A 47 10.07 -6.80 10.12
N CYS A 48 9.00 -6.88 10.93
CA CYS A 48 7.63 -6.95 10.45
C CYS A 48 7.26 -5.73 9.59
N ALA A 49 7.57 -4.51 10.08
CA ALA A 49 7.22 -3.29 9.37
C ALA A 49 8.01 -3.13 8.06
N ASP A 50 9.30 -3.45 8.08
CA ASP A 50 10.16 -3.40 6.90
C ASP A 50 9.63 -4.33 5.80
N GLN A 51 9.30 -5.58 6.15
CA GLN A 51 8.76 -6.58 5.21
C GLN A 51 7.45 -6.11 4.57
N ASP A 52 6.54 -5.56 5.37
CA ASP A 52 5.26 -5.09 4.87
C ASP A 52 5.36 -3.85 4.01
N ILE A 53 6.25 -2.91 4.35
CA ILE A 53 6.51 -1.73 3.55
C ILE A 53 7.12 -2.14 2.19
N GLU A 54 8.08 -3.07 2.20
CA GLU A 54 8.66 -3.61 0.97
C GLU A 54 7.61 -4.32 0.10
N ALA A 55 6.71 -5.10 0.73
CA ALA A 55 5.64 -5.79 0.04
C ALA A 55 4.64 -4.81 -0.60
N ALA A 56 4.22 -3.77 0.13
CA ALA A 56 3.34 -2.72 -0.38
C ALA A 56 3.97 -1.97 -1.57
N ASN A 57 5.25 -1.57 -1.44
CA ASN A 57 5.99 -0.94 -2.52
C ASN A 57 6.11 -1.85 -3.75
N SER A 58 6.35 -3.15 -3.54
CA SER A 58 6.41 -4.13 -4.62
C SER A 58 5.08 -4.22 -5.35
N LEU A 59 3.97 -4.37 -4.61
CA LEU A 59 2.61 -4.42 -5.18
C LEU A 59 2.27 -3.15 -5.98
N ALA A 60 2.69 -1.98 -5.52
CA ALA A 60 2.50 -0.72 -6.24
C ALA A 60 3.23 -0.68 -7.60
N SER A 61 4.30 -1.47 -7.77
CA SER A 61 5.05 -1.57 -9.02
C SER A 61 4.52 -2.61 -10.01
N TYR A 62 3.51 -3.41 -9.61
CA TYR A 62 2.96 -4.46 -10.47
C TYR A 62 2.21 -3.87 -11.66
N PRO A 63 2.21 -4.56 -12.82
CA PRO A 63 1.51 -4.08 -14.00
C PRO A 63 0.00 -4.02 -13.77
N ASP A 64 -0.71 -3.15 -14.50
CA ASP A 64 -2.16 -2.94 -14.33
C ASP A 64 -3.00 -4.21 -14.37
N LYS A 65 -2.59 -5.20 -15.19
CA LYS A 65 -3.25 -6.52 -15.27
C LYS A 65 -3.27 -7.29 -13.94
N ALA A 66 -2.37 -6.96 -13.02
CA ALA A 66 -2.32 -7.59 -11.70
C ALA A 66 -3.31 -6.98 -10.70
N LYS A 67 -3.83 -5.77 -10.97
CA LYS A 67 -4.70 -5.02 -10.03
C LYS A 67 -5.91 -5.82 -9.54
N PRO A 68 -6.62 -6.62 -10.36
CA PRO A 68 -7.73 -7.44 -9.86
C PRO A 68 -7.31 -8.47 -8.80
N PHE A 69 -6.16 -9.13 -8.98
CA PHE A 69 -5.62 -10.09 -8.00
C PHE A 69 -5.22 -9.37 -6.72
N ILE A 70 -4.54 -8.22 -6.84
CA ILE A 70 -4.13 -7.41 -5.68
C ILE A 70 -5.36 -6.94 -4.89
N ALA A 71 -6.40 -6.43 -5.56
CA ALA A 71 -7.63 -5.98 -4.89
C ALA A 71 -8.34 -7.12 -4.15
N ARG A 72 -8.44 -8.30 -4.79
CA ARG A 72 -9.01 -9.50 -4.16
C ARG A 72 -8.21 -9.92 -2.92
N CYS A 73 -6.89 -10.02 -3.07
CA CYS A 73 -5.99 -10.43 -1.99
C CYS A 73 -5.96 -9.40 -0.85
N TYR A 74 -6.03 -8.10 -1.15
CA TYR A 74 -6.13 -7.06 -0.13
C TYR A 74 -7.40 -7.23 0.72
N SER A 75 -8.55 -7.47 0.09
CA SER A 75 -9.81 -7.71 0.79
C SER A 75 -9.79 -8.95 1.69
N GLN A 76 -8.98 -9.95 1.37
CA GLN A 76 -8.94 -11.23 2.11
C GLN A 76 -7.81 -11.29 3.14
N MET A 77 -6.71 -10.60 2.89
CA MET A 77 -5.44 -10.81 3.60
C MET A 77 -4.90 -9.57 4.32
N SER A 78 -5.49 -8.39 4.12
CA SER A 78 -4.96 -7.13 4.69
C SER A 78 -4.84 -7.15 6.22
N GLU A 79 -5.69 -7.90 6.93
CA GLU A 79 -5.58 -8.07 8.39
C GLU A 79 -4.30 -8.78 8.84
N TYR A 80 -3.72 -9.63 7.99
CA TYR A 80 -2.46 -10.35 8.24
C TYR A 80 -1.25 -9.57 7.74
N GLY A 81 -1.47 -8.57 6.89
CA GLY A 81 -0.47 -7.62 6.42
C GLY A 81 -0.11 -7.71 4.95
N TRP A 82 0.63 -6.71 4.48
CA TRP A 82 0.98 -6.54 3.08
C TRP A 82 1.85 -7.67 2.56
N SER A 83 2.70 -8.27 3.40
CA SER A 83 3.47 -9.45 3.03
C SER A 83 2.55 -10.62 2.63
N MET A 84 1.43 -10.80 3.32
CA MET A 84 0.43 -11.82 3.01
C MET A 84 -0.41 -11.46 1.78
N VAL A 85 -0.77 -10.18 1.63
CA VAL A 85 -1.43 -9.68 0.41
C VAL A 85 -0.56 -9.94 -0.82
N LYS A 86 0.74 -9.66 -0.73
CA LYS A 86 1.69 -9.90 -1.82
C LYS A 86 1.82 -11.39 -2.15
N ALA A 87 2.00 -12.24 -1.14
CA ALA A 87 2.09 -13.68 -1.35
C ALA A 87 0.83 -14.24 -2.04
N CYS A 88 -0.36 -13.80 -1.63
CA CYS A 88 -1.62 -14.15 -2.28
C CYS A 88 -1.67 -13.69 -3.73
N ALA A 89 -1.31 -12.42 -4.01
CA ALA A 89 -1.35 -11.88 -5.37
C ALA A 89 -0.36 -12.59 -6.29
N ASP A 90 0.83 -12.92 -5.78
CA ASP A 90 1.86 -13.67 -6.52
C ASP A 90 1.37 -15.07 -6.90
N GLN A 91 0.70 -15.76 -5.97
CA GLN A 91 0.12 -17.07 -6.22
C GLN A 91 -0.99 -17.02 -7.28
N ASP A 92 -1.87 -16.02 -7.23
CA ASP A 92 -2.92 -15.83 -8.24
C ASP A 92 -2.34 -15.55 -9.63
N ILE A 93 -1.35 -14.65 -9.70
CA ILE A 93 -0.69 -14.30 -10.96
C ILE A 93 -0.01 -15.52 -11.57
N GLU A 94 0.63 -16.36 -10.74
CA GLU A 94 1.28 -17.57 -11.21
C GLU A 94 0.29 -18.65 -11.63
N ALA A 95 -0.82 -18.79 -10.90
CA ALA A 95 -1.92 -19.68 -11.27
C ALA A 95 -2.53 -19.28 -12.61
N GLU A 96 -2.81 -17.99 -12.83
CA GLU A 96 -3.36 -17.47 -14.08
C GLU A 96 -2.42 -17.76 -15.27
N LYS A 97 -1.11 -17.52 -15.12
CA LYS A 97 -0.13 -17.87 -16.16
C LYS A 97 -0.13 -19.36 -16.47
N SER A 98 -0.24 -20.20 -15.44
CA SER A 98 -0.24 -21.66 -15.59
C SER A 98 -1.51 -22.15 -16.28
N LEU A 99 -2.67 -21.58 -15.93
CA LEU A 99 -3.96 -21.90 -16.55
C LEU A 99 -4.09 -21.39 -17.98
N GLY A 100 -3.44 -20.28 -18.34
CA GLY A 100 -3.38 -19.81 -19.73
C GLY A 100 -2.62 -20.75 -20.68
N GLY A 101 -1.94 -21.77 -20.13
CA GLY A 101 -1.29 -22.86 -20.87
C GLY A 101 -2.04 -24.20 -20.86
N TYR A 102 -3.20 -24.28 -20.20
CA TYR A 102 -4.15 -25.41 -20.26
C TYR A 102 -5.17 -25.21 -21.39
#